data_AF-A0AAW5ZQE2-F1
#
_entry.id   AF-A0AAW5ZQE2-F1
#
_cell.length_a   1.000
_cell.length_b   1.000
_cell.length_c   1.000
_cell.angle_alpha   90.00
_cell.angle_beta   90.00
_cell.angle_gamma   90.00
#
_symmetry.space_group_name_H-M   'P 1'
#
loop_
_entity.id
_entity.type
_entity.pdbx_description
1 polymer ?
#
loop_
_entity_poly.entity_id
_entity_poly.type
_entity_poly.pdbx_seq_one_letter_code
_entity_poly.pdbx_strand_id
1 'polypeptide(L)'
;MTALALPRLASVPTQYRTQEDGEAWCTPVLLGLLGAGALSADDVRCPPTSPAGLLQRTLQRHWDEVTAGARIFDWRLSANPSLLGWWIPASPSKTLWMAITPHDGSRTDVPHYYLGPTITTLENIRRGLGQTVLAVFYDALRLLPNTLTPADAYGYTSWVHWHGETDETTAIQWLYDEGDFQTMEAAAAAYDGPTREAFFEHMPEWAAYPRRVLSDRQVRRAARINAFAAKVIAAVDAIWNHVHATHEAGGYADCHVDAEGDSITWIAFFRWHPEDLALRIADDFTEYVTQGDYNDASTLVCLEPESDHLTRWLEKMRANGQLARLVENLVDLIAMPDALRGQVQITAH
;
A
#
# COMPACT_ATOMS: atom_id res chain seq x y z
N MET A 1 -45.50 -12.30 -40.71
CA MET A 1 -44.95 -13.47 -39.98
C MET A 1 -45.28 -13.31 -38.52
N THR A 2 -46.12 -14.20 -38.01
CA THR A 2 -46.66 -14.18 -36.65
C THR A 2 -45.58 -14.65 -35.69
N ALA A 3 -45.15 -13.78 -34.77
CA ALA A 3 -44.21 -14.16 -33.72
C ALA A 3 -44.89 -15.14 -32.75
N LEU A 4 -44.35 -16.35 -32.63
CA LEU A 4 -44.73 -17.30 -31.60
C LEU A 4 -44.22 -16.77 -30.25
N ALA A 5 -45.12 -16.24 -29.43
CA ALA A 5 -44.83 -15.95 -28.04
C ALA A 5 -44.70 -17.28 -27.28
N LEU A 6 -43.48 -17.65 -26.89
CA LEU A 6 -43.24 -18.80 -26.01
C LEU A 6 -43.82 -18.48 -24.62
N PRO A 7 -44.56 -19.42 -23.99
CA PRO A 7 -45.06 -19.24 -22.64
C PRO A 7 -43.89 -19.14 -21.65
N ARG A 8 -43.82 -18.01 -20.94
CA ARG A 8 -42.89 -17.82 -19.83
C ARG A 8 -43.45 -18.53 -18.61
N LEU A 9 -42.81 -19.62 -18.20
CA LEU A 9 -43.05 -20.20 -16.88
C LEU A 9 -42.49 -19.23 -15.84
N ALA A 10 -43.28 -18.85 -14.85
CA ALA A 10 -42.96 -17.83 -13.84
C ALA A 10 -41.72 -18.13 -12.97
N SER A 11 -41.08 -19.27 -13.19
CA SER A 11 -39.95 -19.80 -12.43
C SER A 11 -38.83 -20.37 -13.31
N VAL A 12 -38.93 -20.21 -14.64
CA VAL A 12 -37.87 -20.68 -15.56
C VAL A 12 -36.95 -19.50 -15.88
N PRO A 13 -35.64 -19.63 -15.63
CA PRO A 13 -34.67 -18.61 -15.99
C PRO A 13 -34.81 -18.24 -17.47
N THR A 14 -35.01 -16.96 -17.75
CA THR A 14 -35.19 -16.45 -19.12
C THR A 14 -33.89 -16.44 -19.94
N GLN A 15 -32.76 -16.73 -19.29
CA GLN A 15 -31.43 -16.80 -19.89
C GLN A 15 -30.62 -17.89 -19.16
N TYR A 16 -29.92 -18.73 -19.93
CA TYR A 16 -28.94 -19.68 -19.44
C TYR A 16 -27.61 -19.34 -20.11
N ARG A 17 -26.54 -19.23 -19.33
CA ARG A 17 -25.20 -18.95 -19.85
C ARG A 17 -24.31 -20.17 -19.65
N THR A 18 -23.48 -20.46 -20.65
CA THR A 18 -22.56 -21.61 -20.64
C THR A 18 -21.31 -21.29 -19.83
N GLN A 19 -20.57 -22.33 -19.41
CA GLN A 19 -19.29 -22.16 -18.71
C GLN A 19 -18.20 -21.47 -19.55
N GLU A 20 -18.42 -21.34 -20.87
CA GLU A 20 -17.54 -20.65 -21.82
C GLU A 20 -17.82 -19.14 -21.89
N ASP A 21 -18.80 -18.62 -21.13
CA ASP A 21 -18.98 -17.19 -20.95
C ASP A 21 -17.83 -16.61 -20.12
N GLY A 22 -17.19 -15.54 -20.60
CA GLY A 22 -16.07 -14.88 -19.91
C GLY A 22 -16.45 -14.28 -18.55
N GLU A 23 -17.75 -14.16 -18.24
CA GLU A 23 -18.26 -13.73 -16.93
C GLU A 23 -18.73 -14.90 -16.05
N ALA A 24 -18.63 -16.16 -16.50
CA ALA A 24 -19.14 -17.33 -15.76
C ALA A 24 -18.49 -17.46 -14.37
N TRP A 25 -17.24 -17.05 -14.24
CA TRP A 25 -16.48 -17.06 -12.98
C TRP A 25 -17.07 -16.15 -11.89
N CYS A 26 -17.86 -15.14 -12.24
CA CYS A 26 -18.50 -14.25 -11.26
C CYS A 26 -19.58 -14.99 -10.44
N THR A 27 -20.19 -16.03 -11.01
CA THR A 27 -21.31 -16.76 -10.39
C THR A 27 -20.93 -17.40 -9.04
N PRO A 28 -19.87 -18.22 -8.93
CA PRO A 28 -19.46 -18.79 -7.65
C PRO A 28 -19.15 -17.71 -6.59
N VAL A 29 -18.50 -16.61 -6.99
CA VAL A 29 -18.20 -15.47 -6.11
C VAL A 29 -19.48 -14.83 -5.57
N LEU A 30 -20.45 -14.58 -6.44
CA LEU A 30 -21.74 -14.01 -6.06
C LEU A 30 -22.54 -14.93 -5.13
N LEU A 31 -22.47 -16.25 -5.34
CA LEU A 31 -23.09 -17.24 -4.45
C LEU A 31 -22.43 -17.24 -3.06
N GLY A 32 -21.10 -17.16 -3.00
CA GLY A 32 -20.37 -17.01 -1.74
C GLY A 32 -20.77 -15.73 -0.99
N LEU A 33 -20.79 -14.59 -1.68
CA LEU A 33 -21.23 -13.30 -1.12
C LEU A 33 -22.69 -13.33 -0.65
N LEU A 34 -23.59 -14.00 -1.38
CA LEU A 34 -24.98 -14.17 -0.97
C LEU A 34 -25.10 -15.06 0.27
N GLY A 35 -24.42 -16.22 0.27
CA GLY A 35 -24.45 -17.17 1.38
C GLY A 35 -23.89 -16.59 2.68
N ALA A 36 -22.90 -15.69 2.57
CA ALA A 36 -22.31 -14.97 3.69
C ALA A 36 -23.06 -13.67 4.06
N GLY A 37 -24.15 -13.31 3.37
CA GLY A 37 -24.93 -12.10 3.64
C GLY A 37 -24.28 -10.79 3.20
N ALA A 38 -23.18 -10.85 2.44
CA ALA A 38 -22.47 -9.68 1.91
C ALA A 38 -23.13 -9.09 0.66
N LEU A 39 -23.91 -9.88 -0.09
CA LEU A 39 -24.77 -9.42 -1.18
C LEU A 39 -26.16 -9.10 -0.62
N SER A 40 -26.59 -7.86 -0.79
CA SER A 40 -27.83 -7.30 -0.22
C SER A 40 -28.89 -7.02 -1.29
N ALA A 41 -30.12 -6.78 -0.84
CA ALA A 41 -31.20 -6.33 -1.74
C ALA A 41 -30.86 -5.02 -2.47
N ASP A 42 -29.96 -4.21 -1.90
CA ASP A 42 -29.54 -2.91 -2.44
C ASP A 42 -28.75 -3.07 -3.73
N ASP A 43 -27.94 -4.12 -3.81
CA ASP A 43 -27.09 -4.44 -4.97
C ASP A 43 -27.92 -4.85 -6.21
N VAL A 44 -29.16 -5.27 -5.99
CA VAL A 44 -30.11 -5.72 -7.04
C VAL A 44 -31.31 -4.78 -7.25
N ARG A 45 -31.42 -3.67 -6.51
CA ARG A 45 -32.52 -2.69 -6.69
C ARG A 45 -32.63 -2.20 -8.14
N CYS A 46 -31.48 -1.99 -8.78
CA CYS A 46 -31.37 -1.77 -10.22
C CYS A 46 -30.92 -3.09 -10.89
N PRO A 47 -31.77 -3.73 -11.72
CA PRO A 47 -31.46 -5.03 -12.31
C PRO A 47 -30.08 -5.02 -13.00
N PRO A 48 -29.14 -5.91 -12.60
CA PRO A 48 -27.85 -6.01 -13.29
C PRO A 48 -28.03 -6.41 -14.74
N THR A 49 -27.22 -5.82 -15.63
CA THR A 49 -27.10 -6.23 -17.03
C THR A 49 -26.27 -7.52 -17.17
N SER A 50 -25.43 -7.84 -16.18
CA SER A 50 -24.60 -9.04 -16.17
C SER A 50 -24.16 -9.48 -14.76
N PRO A 51 -23.73 -10.74 -14.55
CA PRO A 51 -23.13 -11.20 -13.29
C PRO A 51 -21.90 -10.38 -12.89
N ALA A 52 -21.03 -10.01 -13.84
CA ALA A 52 -19.89 -9.15 -13.54
C ALA A 52 -20.34 -7.77 -13.05
N GLY A 53 -21.37 -7.18 -13.66
CA GLY A 53 -21.95 -5.92 -13.20
C GLY A 53 -22.61 -6.01 -11.83
N LEU A 54 -23.12 -7.18 -11.42
CA LEU A 54 -23.58 -7.39 -10.04
C LEU A 54 -22.41 -7.50 -9.07
N LEU A 55 -21.38 -8.29 -9.42
CA LEU A 55 -20.19 -8.48 -8.58
C LEU A 55 -19.48 -7.16 -8.34
N GLN A 56 -19.24 -6.38 -9.40
CA GLN A 56 -18.61 -5.07 -9.31
C GLN A 56 -19.39 -4.13 -8.39
N ARG A 57 -20.72 -4.09 -8.49
CA ARG A 57 -21.55 -3.22 -7.63
C ARG A 57 -21.52 -3.64 -6.16
N THR A 58 -21.61 -4.94 -5.90
CA THR A 58 -21.51 -5.48 -4.53
C THR A 58 -20.14 -5.14 -3.93
N LEU A 59 -19.05 -5.39 -4.66
CA LEU A 59 -17.70 -5.06 -4.22
C LEU A 59 -17.53 -3.56 -4.00
N GLN A 60 -17.99 -2.73 -4.94
CA GLN A 60 -17.90 -1.26 -4.84
C GLN A 60 -18.60 -0.75 -3.59
N ARG A 61 -19.81 -1.24 -3.26
CA ARG A 61 -20.51 -0.80 -2.05
C ARG A 61 -19.71 -1.07 -0.77
N HIS A 62 -19.14 -2.27 -0.64
CA HIS A 62 -18.28 -2.58 0.51
C HIS A 62 -17.01 -1.73 0.50
N TRP A 63 -16.46 -1.49 -0.69
CA TRP A 63 -15.24 -0.71 -0.84
C TRP A 63 -15.43 0.76 -0.53
N ASP A 64 -16.56 1.35 -0.93
CA ASP A 64 -16.95 2.73 -0.59
C ASP A 64 -17.02 2.91 0.93
N GLU A 65 -17.46 1.90 1.68
CA GLU A 65 -17.46 1.94 3.16
C GLU A 65 -16.03 1.89 3.73
N VAL A 66 -15.12 1.14 3.09
CA VAL A 66 -13.71 1.03 3.49
C VAL A 66 -13.00 2.37 3.25
N THR A 67 -13.12 2.93 2.04
CA THR A 67 -12.44 4.15 1.62
C THR A 67 -13.17 5.44 1.99
N ALA A 68 -14.38 5.37 2.54
CA ALA A 68 -15.16 6.54 2.94
C ALA A 68 -14.32 7.54 3.74
N GLY A 69 -14.14 8.74 3.17
CA GLY A 69 -13.42 9.85 3.80
C GLY A 69 -11.90 9.71 3.84
N ALA A 70 -11.31 8.71 3.17
CA ALA A 70 -9.88 8.65 2.90
C ALA A 70 -9.49 9.66 1.82
N ARG A 71 -8.26 10.17 1.88
CA ARG A 71 -7.69 11.11 0.90
C ARG A 71 -6.41 10.60 0.27
N ILE A 72 -5.56 9.94 1.07
CA ILE A 72 -4.27 9.37 0.66
C ILE A 72 -4.48 7.90 0.29
N PHE A 73 -5.25 7.18 1.10
CA PHE A 73 -5.58 5.77 0.90
C PHE A 73 -6.95 5.61 0.21
N ASP A 74 -7.28 6.53 -0.71
CA ASP A 74 -8.37 6.33 -1.64
C ASP A 74 -7.88 5.43 -2.77
N TRP A 75 -8.10 4.13 -2.59
CA TRP A 75 -7.59 3.08 -3.47
C TRP A 75 -8.72 2.39 -4.22
N ARG A 76 -8.40 1.62 -5.25
CA ARG A 76 -9.37 0.87 -6.06
C ARG A 76 -9.28 -0.62 -5.76
N LEU A 77 -10.43 -1.25 -5.49
CA LEU A 77 -10.55 -2.70 -5.45
C LEU A 77 -10.96 -3.23 -6.81
N SER A 78 -10.35 -4.35 -7.17
CA SER A 78 -10.61 -4.98 -8.45
C SER A 78 -10.45 -6.50 -8.30
N ALA A 79 -11.25 -7.27 -9.05
CA ALA A 79 -11.39 -8.70 -8.88
C ALA A 79 -11.19 -9.42 -10.21
N ASN A 80 -10.41 -10.50 -10.21
CA ASN A 80 -10.19 -11.34 -11.37
C ASN A 80 -10.08 -12.82 -11.01
N PRO A 81 -10.46 -13.75 -11.90
CA PRO A 81 -10.33 -15.19 -11.64
C PRO A 81 -8.90 -15.72 -11.91
N SER A 82 -7.99 -14.87 -12.39
CA SER A 82 -6.60 -15.22 -12.69
C SER A 82 -5.69 -14.02 -12.51
N LEU A 83 -4.44 -14.25 -12.12
CA LEU A 83 -3.36 -13.24 -12.13
C LEU A 83 -3.19 -12.61 -13.51
N LEU A 84 -3.31 -13.43 -14.56
CA LEU A 84 -3.25 -12.98 -15.95
C LEU A 84 -4.56 -12.33 -16.40
N GLY A 85 -5.61 -12.33 -15.58
CA GLY A 85 -6.93 -11.78 -15.91
C GLY A 85 -6.91 -10.27 -16.21
N TRP A 86 -5.84 -9.58 -15.83
CA TRP A 86 -5.57 -8.18 -16.18
C TRP A 86 -5.05 -8.00 -17.62
N TRP A 87 -4.54 -9.07 -18.25
CA TRP A 87 -3.86 -9.06 -19.54
C TRP A 87 -4.51 -9.97 -20.59
N ILE A 88 -5.20 -11.01 -20.14
CA ILE A 88 -5.77 -12.08 -20.98
C ILE A 88 -7.21 -12.34 -20.53
N PRO A 89 -8.15 -12.61 -21.45
CA PRO A 89 -9.52 -12.97 -21.10
C PRO A 89 -9.59 -14.10 -20.07
N ALA A 90 -10.45 -13.89 -19.07
CA ALA A 90 -10.66 -14.81 -17.97
C ALA A 90 -11.14 -16.20 -18.43
N SER A 91 -10.50 -17.25 -17.92
CA SER A 91 -11.06 -18.59 -17.87
C SER A 91 -11.62 -18.89 -16.47
N PRO A 92 -12.65 -19.74 -16.34
CA PRO A 92 -13.12 -20.17 -15.03
C PRO A 92 -11.98 -20.78 -14.21
N SER A 93 -11.75 -20.23 -13.02
CA SER A 93 -10.72 -20.67 -12.09
C SER A 93 -11.33 -21.03 -10.75
N LYS A 94 -10.62 -21.85 -9.98
CA LYS A 94 -10.93 -22.12 -8.57
C LYS A 94 -10.38 -21.05 -7.62
N THR A 95 -9.76 -20.01 -8.16
CA THR A 95 -9.17 -18.91 -7.41
C THR A 95 -9.83 -17.59 -7.82
N LEU A 96 -9.87 -16.67 -6.85
CA LEU A 96 -10.28 -15.30 -7.00
C LEU A 96 -9.13 -14.42 -6.52
N TRP A 97 -8.62 -13.59 -7.42
CA TRP A 97 -7.61 -12.61 -7.12
C TRP A 97 -8.26 -11.26 -6.86
N MET A 98 -7.97 -10.69 -5.70
CA MET A 98 -8.37 -9.33 -5.33
C MET A 98 -7.15 -8.44 -5.35
N ALA A 99 -7.18 -7.38 -6.14
CA ALA A 99 -6.09 -6.44 -6.27
C ALA A 99 -6.51 -5.06 -5.76
N ILE A 100 -5.65 -4.45 -4.94
CA ILE A 100 -5.73 -3.04 -4.54
C ILE A 100 -4.71 -2.26 -5.34
N THR A 101 -5.17 -1.23 -6.03
CA THR A 101 -4.34 -0.33 -6.85
C THR A 101 -4.63 1.14 -6.51
N PRO A 102 -3.73 2.08 -6.86
CA PRO A 102 -4.02 3.51 -6.80
C PRO A 102 -5.31 3.86 -7.56
N HIS A 103 -6.07 4.84 -7.08
CA HIS A 103 -7.40 5.18 -7.63
C HIS A 103 -7.36 5.60 -9.11
N ASP A 104 -6.35 6.34 -9.53
CA ASP A 104 -6.17 6.76 -10.93
C ASP A 104 -5.61 5.64 -11.84
N GLY A 105 -5.24 4.49 -11.26
CA GLY A 105 -4.56 3.40 -11.95
C GLY A 105 -3.18 3.78 -12.50
N SER A 106 -2.69 4.97 -12.18
CA SER A 106 -1.39 5.48 -12.62
C SER A 106 -0.32 4.97 -11.67
N ARG A 107 0.73 4.36 -12.23
CA ARG A 107 1.94 4.02 -11.47
C ARG A 107 2.88 5.22 -11.32
N THR A 108 2.67 6.25 -12.14
CA THR A 108 3.64 7.34 -12.33
C THR A 108 3.32 8.58 -11.50
N ASP A 109 2.08 8.73 -11.03
CA ASP A 109 1.61 9.92 -10.30
C ASP A 109 1.32 9.61 -8.81
N VAL A 110 2.23 8.87 -8.16
CA VAL A 110 2.10 8.53 -6.74
C VAL A 110 2.30 9.78 -5.86
N PRO A 111 1.42 10.09 -4.91
CA PRO A 111 1.55 11.30 -4.09
C PRO A 111 2.78 11.24 -3.17
N HIS A 112 3.53 12.35 -3.13
CA HIS A 112 4.74 12.50 -2.32
C HIS A 112 4.51 13.36 -1.07
N TYR A 113 5.06 12.88 0.05
CA TYR A 113 4.96 13.52 1.37
C TYR A 113 6.33 13.60 2.03
N TYR A 114 6.73 14.78 2.51
CA TYR A 114 8.05 14.99 3.12
C TYR A 114 8.00 15.02 4.65
N LEU A 115 8.67 14.06 5.27
CA LEU A 115 8.69 13.85 6.72
C LEU A 115 9.76 14.69 7.45
N GLY A 116 10.91 14.92 6.80
CA GLY A 116 12.12 15.42 7.45
C GLY A 116 11.96 16.69 8.28
N PRO A 117 11.38 17.78 7.75
CA PRO A 117 11.24 19.04 8.48
C PRO A 117 10.45 18.90 9.79
N THR A 118 9.33 18.17 9.74
CA THR A 118 8.42 18.07 10.86
C THR A 118 8.88 17.04 11.89
N ILE A 119 9.44 15.92 11.44
CA ILE A 119 10.06 14.93 12.33
C ILE A 119 11.27 15.54 13.06
N THR A 120 12.09 16.35 12.37
CA THR A 120 13.20 17.09 13.00
C THR A 120 12.70 18.08 14.04
N THR A 121 11.57 18.75 13.78
CA THR A 121 10.92 19.64 14.77
C THR A 121 10.52 18.87 16.04
N LEU A 122 9.96 17.66 15.91
CA LEU A 122 9.63 16.81 17.05
C LEU A 122 10.88 16.39 17.84
N GLU A 123 11.96 16.02 17.15
CA GLU A 123 13.26 15.72 17.78
C GLU A 123 13.83 16.93 18.55
N ASN A 124 13.66 18.14 18.03
CA ASN A 124 14.09 19.37 18.71
C ASN A 124 13.24 19.70 19.95
N ILE A 125 11.94 19.38 19.93
CA ILE A 125 11.06 19.53 21.11
C ILE A 125 11.51 18.58 22.22
N ARG A 126 11.77 17.33 21.87
CA ARG A 126 12.38 16.36 22.78
C ARG A 126 13.11 15.28 21.98
N ARG A 127 14.42 15.17 22.20
CA ARG A 127 15.25 14.11 21.62
C ARG A 127 14.60 12.74 21.83
N GLY A 128 14.43 12.00 20.74
CA GLY A 128 13.77 10.70 20.65
C GLY A 128 12.28 10.73 20.34
N LEU A 129 11.63 11.92 20.33
CA LEU A 129 10.19 12.02 20.07
C LEU A 129 9.84 11.78 18.61
N GLY A 130 10.53 12.43 17.67
CA GLY A 130 10.33 12.22 16.24
C GLY A 130 10.58 10.77 15.84
N GLN A 131 11.65 10.14 16.37
CA GLN A 131 11.93 8.73 16.15
C GLN A 131 10.83 7.82 16.71
N THR A 132 10.31 8.11 17.91
CA THR A 132 9.24 7.32 18.52
C THR A 132 7.93 7.44 17.73
N VAL A 133 7.60 8.64 17.24
CA VAL A 133 6.43 8.89 16.38
C VAL A 133 6.59 8.14 15.05
N LEU A 134 7.75 8.25 14.41
CA LEU A 134 8.04 7.60 13.13
C LEU A 134 7.98 6.07 13.22
N ALA A 135 8.41 5.49 14.35
CA ALA A 135 8.29 4.06 14.60
C ALA A 135 6.83 3.59 14.64
N VAL A 136 5.93 4.33 15.29
CA VAL A 136 4.49 3.98 15.30
C VAL A 136 3.87 4.17 13.92
N PHE A 137 4.29 5.21 13.20
CA PHE A 137 3.84 5.46 11.84
C PHE A 137 4.20 4.29 10.90
N TYR A 138 5.45 3.83 10.88
CA TYR A 138 5.87 2.71 10.05
C TYR A 138 5.16 1.40 10.43
N ASP A 139 4.97 1.14 11.73
CA ASP A 139 4.24 -0.05 12.17
C ASP A 139 2.77 -0.03 11.71
N ALA A 140 2.16 1.15 11.64
CA ALA A 140 0.80 1.30 11.09
C ALA A 140 0.77 1.11 9.57
N LEU A 141 1.75 1.65 8.83
CA LEU A 141 1.84 1.50 7.38
C LEU A 141 1.97 0.03 6.95
N ARG A 142 2.65 -0.82 7.74
CA ARG A 142 2.75 -2.27 7.47
C ARG A 142 1.42 -3.01 7.49
N LEU A 143 0.37 -2.42 8.06
CA LEU A 143 -0.99 -2.97 8.08
C LEU A 143 -1.86 -2.41 6.96
N LEU A 144 -1.28 -1.58 6.08
CA LEU A 144 -1.94 -0.96 4.95
C LEU A 144 -1.27 -1.43 3.63
N PRO A 145 -2.00 -1.37 2.51
CA PRO A 145 -1.45 -1.49 1.16
C PRO A 145 -0.17 -0.70 0.95
N ASN A 146 0.69 -1.26 0.09
CA ASN A 146 2.09 -0.88 -0.07
C ASN A 146 2.31 0.64 -0.20
N THR A 147 3.28 1.16 0.56
CA THR A 147 3.74 2.56 0.54
C THR A 147 5.25 2.58 0.56
N LEU A 148 5.88 3.56 -0.08
CA LEU A 148 7.33 3.72 -0.01
C LEU A 148 7.69 4.57 1.21
N THR A 149 8.49 4.03 2.12
CA THR A 149 9.10 4.76 3.24
C THR A 149 10.62 4.81 3.10
N PRO A 150 11.33 5.63 3.89
CA PRO A 150 12.78 5.57 3.99
C PRO A 150 13.33 4.19 4.40
N ALA A 151 12.55 3.39 5.13
CA ALA A 151 12.92 2.01 5.47
C ALA A 151 12.93 1.12 4.21
N ASP A 152 11.90 1.27 3.38
CA ASP A 152 11.75 0.49 2.14
C ASP A 152 12.81 0.89 1.12
N ALA A 153 13.05 2.20 0.94
CA ALA A 153 14.11 2.71 0.07
C ALA A 153 15.50 2.19 0.49
N TYR A 154 15.78 2.11 1.79
CA TYR A 154 17.03 1.51 2.26
C TYR A 154 17.08 0.01 1.97
N GLY A 155 15.97 -0.70 2.19
CA GLY A 155 15.85 -2.13 1.87
C GLY A 155 16.07 -2.42 0.38
N TYR A 156 15.48 -1.61 -0.51
CA TYR A 156 15.67 -1.71 -1.96
C TYR A 156 17.10 -1.39 -2.35
N THR A 157 17.72 -0.39 -1.73
CA THR A 157 19.13 -0.07 -1.98
C THR A 157 20.04 -1.23 -1.60
N SER A 158 19.83 -1.77 -0.40
CA SER A 158 20.54 -2.95 0.10
C SER A 158 20.40 -4.11 -0.88
N TRP A 159 19.18 -4.41 -1.32
CA TRP A 159 18.93 -5.53 -2.21
C TRP A 159 19.48 -5.34 -3.63
N VAL A 160 19.17 -4.21 -4.27
CA VAL A 160 19.45 -3.96 -5.70
C VAL A 160 20.91 -3.58 -5.93
N HIS A 161 21.49 -2.73 -5.06
CA HIS A 161 22.80 -2.13 -5.31
C HIS A 161 23.92 -2.69 -4.43
N TRP A 162 23.58 -3.25 -3.27
CA TRP A 162 24.55 -3.73 -2.27
C TRP A 162 24.51 -5.24 -2.08
N HIS A 163 23.80 -5.99 -2.94
CA HIS A 163 23.69 -7.45 -2.89
C HIS A 163 23.16 -8.01 -1.55
N GLY A 164 22.26 -7.27 -0.90
CA GLY A 164 21.68 -7.61 0.40
C GLY A 164 22.50 -7.14 1.61
N GLU A 165 23.61 -6.44 1.39
CA GLU A 165 24.47 -5.91 2.45
C GLU A 165 24.01 -4.52 2.93
N THR A 166 24.67 -3.98 3.96
CA THR A 166 24.32 -2.69 4.59
C THR A 166 25.01 -1.47 3.99
N ASP A 167 25.93 -1.69 3.05
CA ASP A 167 26.65 -0.66 2.29
C ASP A 167 27.22 -1.27 0.99
N GLU A 168 27.74 -0.41 0.13
CA GLU A 168 28.27 -0.73 -1.19
C GLU A 168 29.59 -1.52 -1.19
N THR A 169 30.21 -1.81 -0.04
CA THR A 169 31.56 -2.40 0.03
C THR A 169 31.66 -3.71 -0.73
N THR A 170 30.68 -4.61 -0.56
CA THR A 170 30.65 -5.90 -1.26
C THR A 170 30.44 -5.73 -2.76
N ALA A 171 29.58 -4.79 -3.17
CA ALA A 171 29.34 -4.50 -4.58
C ALA A 171 30.59 -3.93 -5.27
N ILE A 172 31.32 -3.04 -4.59
CA ILE A 172 32.62 -2.52 -5.06
C ILE A 172 33.66 -3.65 -5.14
N GLN A 173 33.70 -4.54 -4.15
CA GLN A 173 34.59 -5.69 -4.16
C GLN A 173 34.32 -6.61 -5.35
N TRP A 174 33.05 -6.90 -5.66
CA TRP A 174 32.68 -7.69 -6.83
C TRP A 174 33.05 -6.98 -8.13
N LEU A 175 32.81 -5.66 -8.22
CA LEU A 175 33.23 -4.86 -9.36
C LEU A 175 34.75 -4.89 -9.58
N TYR A 176 35.54 -4.92 -8.50
CA TYR A 176 36.99 -5.08 -8.56
C TYR A 176 37.41 -6.49 -9.00
N ASP A 177 36.78 -7.53 -8.45
CA ASP A 177 37.14 -8.92 -8.72
C ASP A 177 36.76 -9.37 -10.15
N GLU A 178 35.64 -8.87 -10.67
CA GLU A 178 35.13 -9.22 -12.01
C GLU A 178 35.53 -8.20 -13.09
N GLY A 179 35.87 -6.97 -12.70
CA GLY A 179 36.24 -5.89 -13.62
C GLY A 179 37.73 -5.82 -13.92
N ASP A 180 38.07 -5.10 -14.99
CA ASP A 180 39.46 -4.83 -15.39
C ASP A 180 40.08 -3.66 -14.59
N PHE A 181 39.92 -3.65 -13.26
CA PHE A 181 40.46 -2.60 -12.39
C PHE A 181 41.80 -3.00 -11.78
N GLN A 182 42.77 -2.07 -11.80
CA GLN A 182 44.09 -2.32 -11.23
C GLN A 182 44.14 -2.13 -9.71
N THR A 183 43.21 -1.35 -9.13
CA THR A 183 43.13 -1.09 -7.70
C THR A 183 41.67 -0.99 -7.24
N MET A 184 41.46 -1.20 -5.93
CA MET A 184 40.15 -1.09 -5.30
C MET A 184 39.59 0.34 -5.39
N GLU A 185 40.45 1.36 -5.30
CA GLU A 185 40.04 2.77 -5.41
C GLU A 185 39.52 3.10 -6.81
N ALA A 186 40.08 2.49 -7.86
CA ALA A 186 39.58 2.66 -9.22
C ALA A 186 38.21 2.02 -9.41
N ALA A 187 37.98 0.84 -8.82
CA ALA A 187 36.67 0.18 -8.81
C ALA A 187 35.64 1.02 -8.01
N ALA A 188 36.01 1.50 -6.82
CA ALA A 188 35.16 2.37 -6.00
C ALA A 188 34.79 3.67 -6.73
N ALA A 189 35.73 4.29 -7.45
CA ALA A 189 35.45 5.49 -8.24
C ALA A 189 34.60 5.22 -9.50
N ALA A 190 34.55 3.97 -9.97
CA ALA A 190 33.73 3.54 -11.10
C ALA A 190 32.35 3.01 -10.68
N TYR A 191 32.10 2.84 -9.38
CA TYR A 191 30.81 2.39 -8.86
C TYR A 191 29.75 3.47 -9.10
N ASP A 192 28.70 3.12 -9.85
CA ASP A 192 27.62 4.04 -10.25
C ASP A 192 26.37 3.91 -9.35
N GLY A 193 26.38 2.98 -8.39
CA GLY A 193 25.29 2.80 -7.44
C GLY A 193 25.26 3.86 -6.32
N PRO A 194 24.15 3.96 -5.59
CA PRO A 194 24.06 4.79 -4.39
C PRO A 194 25.02 4.28 -3.30
N THR A 195 25.82 5.18 -2.72
CA THR A 195 26.61 4.87 -1.53
C THR A 195 25.78 5.04 -0.27
N ARG A 196 26.18 4.37 0.82
CA ARG A 196 25.56 4.55 2.13
C ARG A 196 25.60 6.02 2.58
N GLU A 197 26.72 6.70 2.32
CA GLU A 197 26.87 8.11 2.64
C GLU A 197 25.87 8.97 1.85
N ALA A 198 25.74 8.76 0.54
CA ALA A 198 24.78 9.48 -0.29
C ALA A 198 23.32 9.20 0.12
N PHE A 199 23.01 7.95 0.51
CA PHE A 199 21.68 7.58 0.98
C PHE A 199 21.27 8.35 2.25
N PHE A 200 22.20 8.55 3.19
CA PHE A 200 21.95 9.25 4.45
C PHE A 200 22.34 10.74 4.44
N GLU A 201 22.72 11.30 3.30
CA GLU A 201 23.14 12.71 3.19
C GLU A 201 22.09 13.68 3.77
N HIS A 202 20.80 13.43 3.46
CA HIS A 202 19.71 14.30 3.87
C HIS A 202 18.96 13.83 5.12
N MET A 203 19.21 12.62 5.62
CA MET A 203 18.43 12.03 6.69
C MET A 203 19.28 11.30 7.72
N PRO A 204 18.92 11.37 9.02
CA PRO A 204 19.65 10.63 10.02
C PRO A 204 19.43 9.12 9.85
N GLU A 205 20.45 8.31 10.12
CA GLU A 205 20.38 6.85 9.91
C GLU A 205 19.19 6.16 10.60
N TRP A 206 18.82 6.65 11.79
CA TRP A 206 17.69 6.09 12.53
C TRP A 206 16.34 6.27 11.81
N ALA A 207 16.22 7.18 10.83
CA ALA A 207 14.98 7.40 10.09
C ALA A 207 14.61 6.21 9.17
N ALA A 208 15.60 5.44 8.72
CA ALA A 208 15.37 4.17 8.01
C ALA A 208 14.90 3.06 8.97
N TYR A 209 15.28 3.13 10.25
CA TYR A 209 14.94 2.11 11.25
C TYR A 209 14.53 2.74 12.60
N PRO A 210 13.40 3.48 12.63
CA PRO A 210 13.01 4.21 13.81
C PRO A 210 12.62 3.27 14.94
N ARG A 211 12.99 3.64 16.18
CA ARG A 211 12.65 2.89 17.39
C ARG A 211 11.84 3.73 18.37
N ARG A 212 10.98 3.07 19.14
CA ARG A 212 10.28 3.67 20.29
C ARG A 212 11.27 3.87 21.44
N VAL A 213 11.97 5.01 21.44
CA VAL A 213 13.06 5.29 22.41
C VAL A 213 12.60 6.07 23.64
N LEU A 214 11.38 6.61 23.63
CA LEU A 214 10.79 7.32 24.77
C LEU A 214 9.75 6.46 25.50
N SER A 215 9.72 6.58 26.83
CA SER A 215 8.63 6.06 27.66
C SER A 215 7.39 6.94 27.59
N ASP A 216 6.20 6.38 27.89
CA ASP A 216 4.94 7.15 27.92
C ASP A 216 5.06 8.41 28.79
N ARG A 217 5.63 8.32 30.00
CA ARG A 217 5.85 9.49 30.86
C ARG A 217 6.63 10.60 30.18
N GLN A 218 7.64 10.27 29.37
CA GLN A 218 8.45 11.25 28.64
C GLN A 218 7.66 11.86 27.47
N VAL A 219 6.89 11.04 26.75
CA VAL A 219 5.98 11.47 25.68
C VAL A 219 4.91 12.43 26.24
N ARG A 220 4.21 12.05 27.32
CA ARG A 220 3.22 12.90 28.00
C ARG A 220 3.81 14.21 28.49
N ARG A 221 5.06 14.21 28.98
CA ARG A 221 5.74 15.45 29.37
C ARG A 221 5.95 16.37 28.17
N ALA A 222 6.36 15.84 27.02
CA ALA A 222 6.52 16.62 25.79
C ALA A 222 5.17 17.20 25.31
N ALA A 223 4.10 16.42 25.35
CA ALA A 223 2.75 16.90 25.02
C ALA A 223 2.30 18.06 25.92
N ARG A 224 2.60 18.03 27.23
CA ARG A 224 2.18 19.09 28.17
C ARG A 224 2.87 20.43 27.91
N ILE A 225 4.10 20.41 27.39
CA ILE A 225 4.92 21.62 27.21
C ILE A 225 4.81 22.21 25.80
N ASN A 226 4.35 21.44 24.81
CA ASN A 226 4.30 21.89 23.42
C ASN A 226 2.99 21.43 22.75
N ALA A 227 2.19 22.41 22.28
CA ALA A 227 0.88 22.16 21.69
C ALA A 227 0.94 21.37 20.37
N PHE A 228 1.99 21.54 19.57
CA PHE A 228 2.18 20.75 18.35
C PHE A 228 2.47 19.28 18.69
N ALA A 229 3.41 19.04 19.60
CA ALA A 229 3.68 17.68 20.11
C ALA A 229 2.43 17.03 20.70
N ALA A 230 1.59 17.80 21.41
CA ALA A 230 0.32 17.29 21.94
C ALA A 230 -0.62 16.75 20.86
N LYS A 231 -0.75 17.46 19.73
CA LYS A 231 -1.58 17.01 18.60
C LYS A 231 -1.03 15.74 17.96
N VAL A 232 0.27 15.71 17.69
CA VAL A 232 0.94 14.53 17.11
C VAL A 232 0.78 13.32 18.01
N ILE A 233 1.01 13.47 19.32
CA ILE A 233 0.89 12.38 20.29
C ILE A 233 -0.57 11.89 20.37
N ALA A 234 -1.55 12.78 20.31
CA ALA A 234 -2.96 12.37 20.28
C ALA A 234 -3.31 11.54 19.04
N ALA A 235 -2.77 11.90 17.86
CA ALA A 235 -2.94 11.10 16.64
C ALA A 235 -2.25 9.73 16.75
N VAL A 236 -1.03 9.69 17.31
CA VAL A 236 -0.30 8.44 17.60
C VAL A 236 -1.06 7.55 18.58
N ASP A 237 -1.63 8.12 19.65
CA ASP A 237 -2.44 7.36 20.61
C ASP A 237 -3.70 6.78 19.95
N ALA A 238 -4.34 7.54 19.04
CA ALA A 238 -5.52 7.06 18.33
C ALA A 238 -5.18 5.84 17.46
N ILE A 239 -4.06 5.89 16.73
CA ILE A 239 -3.53 4.75 15.97
C ILE A 239 -3.23 3.58 16.90
N TRP A 240 -2.47 3.81 17.98
CA TRP A 240 -2.07 2.78 18.93
C TRP A 240 -3.29 2.07 19.54
N ASN A 241 -4.25 2.83 20.04
CA ASN A 241 -5.47 2.28 20.66
C ASN A 241 -6.30 1.49 19.64
N HIS A 242 -6.43 1.99 18.40
CA HIS A 242 -7.14 1.30 17.33
C HIS A 242 -6.46 -0.03 16.96
N VAL A 243 -5.13 -0.03 16.81
CA VAL A 243 -4.34 -1.23 16.53
C VAL A 243 -4.52 -2.27 17.63
N HIS A 244 -4.39 -1.89 18.89
CA HIS A 244 -4.58 -2.82 20.01
C HIS A 244 -6.00 -3.40 20.05
N ALA A 245 -7.03 -2.55 19.99
CA ALA A 245 -8.41 -3.00 20.01
C ALA A 245 -8.74 -3.93 18.81
N THR A 246 -8.19 -3.62 17.63
CA THR A 246 -8.43 -4.42 16.42
C THR A 246 -7.75 -5.79 16.52
N HIS A 247 -6.53 -5.88 17.06
CA HIS A 247 -5.87 -7.17 17.29
C HIS A 247 -6.66 -8.06 18.26
N GLU A 248 -7.24 -7.49 19.32
CA GLU A 248 -8.12 -8.22 20.24
C GLU A 248 -9.43 -8.68 19.57
N ALA A 249 -9.93 -7.92 18.59
CA ALA A 249 -11.19 -8.17 17.89
C ALA A 249 -11.08 -9.08 16.65
N GLY A 250 -9.91 -9.66 16.35
CA GLY A 250 -9.72 -10.59 15.22
C GLY A 250 -8.78 -10.11 14.10
N GLY A 251 -8.19 -8.92 14.28
CA GLY A 251 -7.10 -8.40 13.47
C GLY A 251 -7.51 -7.75 12.14
N TYR A 252 -6.50 -7.37 11.38
CA TYR A 252 -6.62 -6.72 10.08
C TYR A 252 -6.75 -7.73 8.95
N ALA A 253 -7.21 -7.25 7.80
CA ALA A 253 -7.03 -7.97 6.55
C ALA A 253 -5.56 -7.90 6.17
N ASP A 254 -5.08 -8.97 5.56
CA ASP A 254 -3.72 -9.01 5.06
C ASP A 254 -3.62 -8.22 3.76
N CYS A 255 -2.61 -7.34 3.69
CA CYS A 255 -2.38 -6.41 2.59
C CYS A 255 -1.10 -6.72 1.79
N HIS A 256 -0.62 -7.96 1.85
CA HIS A 256 0.52 -8.44 1.08
C HIS A 256 0.17 -8.82 -0.39
N VAL A 257 1.16 -9.36 -1.08
CA VAL A 257 1.05 -9.96 -2.42
C VAL A 257 1.26 -11.47 -2.28
N ASP A 258 0.20 -12.25 -2.50
CA ASP A 258 0.20 -13.73 -2.47
C ASP A 258 0.89 -14.35 -3.70
N ALA A 259 1.07 -13.56 -4.76
CA ALA A 259 1.69 -14.01 -6.01
C ALA A 259 3.22 -14.02 -5.91
N GLU A 260 3.87 -14.80 -6.77
CA GLU A 260 5.32 -14.71 -6.96
C GLU A 260 5.69 -13.34 -7.54
N GLY A 261 6.86 -12.82 -7.15
CA GLY A 261 7.36 -11.52 -7.61
C GLY A 261 7.01 -10.35 -6.71
N ASP A 262 7.82 -9.30 -6.76
CA ASP A 262 7.65 -8.11 -5.94
C ASP A 262 6.58 -7.15 -6.49
N SER A 263 5.95 -6.38 -5.59
CA SER A 263 5.06 -5.30 -5.97
C SER A 263 5.86 -4.07 -6.40
N ILE A 264 5.56 -3.54 -7.59
CA ILE A 264 6.07 -2.24 -8.07
C ILE A 264 5.06 -1.11 -7.94
N THR A 265 4.00 -1.32 -7.14
CA THR A 265 2.90 -0.37 -7.04
C THR A 265 2.76 0.12 -5.60
N TRP A 266 2.95 1.42 -5.40
CA TRP A 266 2.79 2.08 -4.09
C TRP A 266 1.62 3.06 -4.12
N ILE A 267 0.93 3.20 -2.98
CA ILE A 267 -0.19 4.14 -2.80
C ILE A 267 0.31 5.55 -2.47
N ALA A 268 1.45 5.66 -1.77
CA ALA A 268 2.05 6.93 -1.40
C ALA A 268 3.56 6.79 -1.20
N PHE A 269 4.29 7.88 -1.44
CA PHE A 269 5.71 8.00 -1.16
C PHE A 269 5.92 8.92 0.04
N PHE A 270 6.41 8.35 1.14
CA PHE A 270 6.88 9.11 2.29
C PHE A 270 8.39 9.27 2.18
N ARG A 271 8.83 10.47 1.84
CA ARG A 271 10.22 10.84 1.62
C ARG A 271 10.75 11.65 2.78
N TRP A 272 12.06 11.63 3.00
CA TRP A 272 12.64 12.50 4.02
C TRP A 272 12.85 13.92 3.48
N HIS A 273 13.38 14.02 2.26
CA HIS A 273 13.78 15.28 1.63
C HIS A 273 13.49 15.26 0.12
N PRO A 274 13.18 16.39 -0.54
CA PRO A 274 12.94 16.44 -1.98
C PRO A 274 14.11 15.95 -2.85
N GLU A 275 15.32 16.04 -2.33
CA GLU A 275 16.56 15.65 -3.02
C GLU A 275 17.10 14.30 -2.49
N ASP A 276 16.35 13.59 -1.65
CA ASP A 276 16.74 12.22 -1.28
C ASP A 276 16.70 11.25 -2.46
N LEU A 277 17.42 10.14 -2.33
CA LEU A 277 17.56 9.13 -3.37
C LEU A 277 16.31 8.25 -3.57
N ALA A 278 15.23 8.45 -2.78
CA ALA A 278 14.10 7.52 -2.74
C ALA A 278 13.45 7.30 -4.12
N LEU A 279 13.36 8.35 -4.95
CA LEU A 279 12.79 8.22 -6.31
C LEU A 279 13.69 7.40 -7.24
N ARG A 280 14.99 7.71 -7.25
CA ARG A 280 15.96 6.95 -8.04
C ARG A 280 15.94 5.48 -7.63
N ILE A 281 15.94 5.21 -6.33
CA ILE A 281 15.94 3.84 -5.81
C ILE A 281 14.65 3.10 -6.16
N ALA A 282 13.49 3.76 -6.08
CA ALA A 282 12.22 3.15 -6.49
C ALA A 282 12.20 2.84 -7.99
N ASP A 283 12.80 3.70 -8.82
CA ASP A 283 12.96 3.50 -10.26
C ASP A 283 13.92 2.33 -10.55
N ASP A 284 15.11 2.34 -9.96
CA ASP A 284 16.13 1.28 -10.07
C ASP A 284 15.57 -0.07 -9.60
N PHE A 285 14.79 -0.09 -8.50
CA PHE A 285 14.08 -1.28 -8.03
C PHE A 285 13.04 -1.76 -9.05
N THR A 286 12.23 -0.85 -9.59
CA THR A 286 11.21 -1.20 -10.59
C THR A 286 11.85 -1.80 -11.84
N GLU A 287 12.92 -1.19 -12.35
CA GLU A 287 13.69 -1.72 -13.48
C GLU A 287 14.29 -3.09 -13.16
N TYR A 288 14.83 -3.28 -11.94
CA TYR A 288 15.40 -4.56 -11.53
C TYR A 288 14.33 -5.67 -11.50
N VAL A 289 13.21 -5.47 -10.80
CA VAL A 289 12.21 -6.53 -10.62
C VAL A 289 11.39 -6.80 -11.89
N THR A 290 11.25 -5.81 -12.78
CA THR A 290 10.55 -6.01 -14.07
C THR A 290 11.32 -6.89 -15.05
N GLN A 291 12.60 -7.20 -14.77
CA GLN A 291 13.35 -8.23 -15.50
C GLN A 291 12.95 -9.67 -15.11
N GLY A 292 12.25 -9.82 -13.98
CA GLY A 292 11.71 -11.09 -13.49
C GLY A 292 10.19 -11.08 -13.39
N ASP A 293 9.66 -11.85 -12.44
CA ASP A 293 8.23 -11.81 -12.08
C ASP A 293 7.95 -10.61 -11.17
N TYR A 294 6.92 -9.84 -11.49
CA TYR A 294 6.51 -8.66 -10.74
C TYR A 294 4.98 -8.52 -10.70
N ASN A 295 4.50 -7.71 -9.76
CA ASN A 295 3.07 -7.49 -9.53
C ASN A 295 2.70 -6.01 -9.61
N ASP A 296 1.61 -5.75 -10.33
CA ASP A 296 1.07 -4.42 -10.61
C ASP A 296 -0.07 -4.02 -9.67
N ALA A 297 0.09 -4.38 -8.40
CA ALA A 297 -0.87 -4.07 -7.35
C ALA A 297 -0.15 -3.86 -6.02
N SER A 298 -0.64 -2.90 -5.23
CA SER A 298 -0.13 -2.61 -3.88
C SER A 298 -0.51 -3.70 -2.87
N THR A 299 -1.56 -4.45 -3.18
CA THR A 299 -1.98 -5.66 -2.47
C THR A 299 -2.60 -6.59 -3.49
N LEU A 300 -2.31 -7.88 -3.39
CA LEU A 300 -2.83 -8.89 -4.30
C LEU A 300 -3.07 -10.18 -3.54
N VAL A 301 -4.33 -10.47 -3.21
CA VAL A 301 -4.67 -11.64 -2.39
C VAL A 301 -5.42 -12.70 -3.19
N CYS A 302 -5.11 -13.96 -2.92
CA CYS A 302 -5.73 -15.13 -3.53
C CYS A 302 -6.77 -15.74 -2.59
N LEU A 303 -8.02 -15.80 -3.05
CA LEU A 303 -9.16 -16.27 -2.28
C LEU A 303 -9.89 -17.40 -3.02
N GLU A 304 -10.68 -18.16 -2.26
CA GLU A 304 -11.58 -19.17 -2.84
C GLU A 304 -12.93 -18.52 -3.20
N PRO A 305 -13.42 -18.65 -4.45
CA PRO A 305 -14.64 -17.99 -4.93
C PRO A 305 -15.92 -18.35 -4.15
N GLU A 306 -16.11 -19.60 -3.75
CA GLU A 306 -17.37 -20.09 -3.17
C GLU A 306 -17.40 -20.03 -1.62
N SER A 307 -16.35 -19.50 -0.99
CA SER A 307 -16.23 -19.48 0.47
C SER A 307 -16.64 -18.14 1.08
N ASP A 308 -16.75 -18.10 2.40
CA ASP A 308 -16.93 -16.85 3.17
C ASP A 308 -15.64 -16.03 3.29
N HIS A 309 -14.53 -16.47 2.67
CA HIS A 309 -13.21 -15.84 2.81
C HIS A 309 -13.21 -14.41 2.28
N LEU A 310 -13.84 -14.17 1.14
CA LEU A 310 -13.97 -12.82 0.57
C LEU A 310 -14.75 -11.90 1.51
N THR A 311 -15.87 -12.38 2.07
CA THR A 311 -16.66 -11.60 3.02
C THR A 311 -15.86 -11.26 4.27
N ARG A 312 -15.18 -12.24 4.88
CA ARG A 312 -14.32 -12.01 6.05
C ARG A 312 -13.16 -11.06 5.74
N TRP A 313 -12.57 -11.17 4.54
CA TRP A 313 -11.52 -10.25 4.09
C TRP A 313 -12.07 -8.83 3.94
N LEU A 314 -13.22 -8.64 3.28
CA LEU A 314 -13.88 -7.33 3.16
C LEU A 314 -14.28 -6.74 4.52
N GLU A 315 -14.77 -7.56 5.45
CA GLU A 315 -15.09 -7.13 6.81
C GLU A 315 -13.86 -6.62 7.55
N LYS A 316 -12.76 -7.37 7.48
CA LYS A 316 -11.49 -6.98 8.08
C LYS A 316 -10.89 -5.73 7.41
N MET A 317 -11.04 -5.58 6.10
CA MET A 317 -10.60 -4.38 5.38
C MET A 317 -11.27 -3.09 5.90
N ARG A 318 -12.45 -3.17 6.54
CA ARG A 318 -13.05 -2.00 7.22
C ARG A 318 -12.18 -1.49 8.36
N ALA A 319 -11.50 -2.37 9.09
CA ALA A 319 -10.54 -2.00 10.12
C ALA A 319 -9.28 -1.38 9.50
N ASN A 320 -8.79 -1.92 8.37
CA ASN A 320 -7.70 -1.31 7.61
C ASN A 320 -8.08 0.10 7.14
N GLY A 321 -9.28 0.32 6.61
CA GLY A 321 -9.78 1.65 6.21
C GLY A 321 -9.90 2.64 7.38
N GLN A 322 -10.31 2.17 8.57
CA GLN A 322 -10.29 3.00 9.78
C GLN A 322 -8.86 3.38 10.20
N LEU A 323 -7.93 2.42 10.17
CA LEU A 323 -6.53 2.68 10.42
C LEU A 323 -5.96 3.69 9.42
N ALA A 324 -6.27 3.52 8.12
CA ALA A 324 -5.84 4.42 7.05
C ALA A 324 -6.23 5.88 7.36
N ARG A 325 -7.48 6.15 7.75
CA ARG A 325 -7.91 7.51 8.16
C ARG A 325 -7.16 8.05 9.37
N LEU A 326 -6.88 7.20 10.36
CA LEU A 326 -6.09 7.61 11.54
C LEU A 326 -4.64 7.95 11.14
N VAL A 327 -4.07 7.17 10.22
CA VAL A 327 -2.75 7.40 9.64
C VAL A 327 -2.75 8.70 8.83
N GLU A 328 -3.75 8.97 8.01
CA GLU A 328 -3.87 10.25 7.27
C GLU A 328 -3.91 11.46 8.19
N ASN A 329 -4.65 11.37 9.31
CA ASN A 329 -4.66 12.43 10.32
C ASN A 329 -3.28 12.66 10.93
N LEU A 330 -2.47 11.60 11.08
CA LEU A 330 -1.09 11.74 11.50
C LEU A 330 -0.24 12.35 10.39
N VAL A 331 -0.39 11.91 9.13
CA VAL A 331 0.34 12.44 7.96
C VAL A 331 0.13 13.94 7.81
N ASP A 332 -1.10 14.44 7.97
CA ASP A 332 -1.41 15.89 7.96
C ASP A 332 -0.61 16.68 9.00
N LEU A 333 -0.18 16.03 10.09
CA LEU A 333 0.58 16.65 11.15
C LEU A 333 2.09 16.47 11.00
N ILE A 334 2.55 15.39 10.36
CA ILE A 334 3.97 15.01 10.33
C ILE A 334 4.63 15.11 8.94
N ALA A 335 3.86 15.34 7.89
CA ALA A 335 4.38 15.41 6.54
C ALA A 335 3.87 16.65 5.78
N MET A 336 4.69 17.16 4.87
CA MET A 336 4.32 18.24 3.97
C MET A 336 4.02 17.67 2.58
N PRO A 337 2.84 17.90 1.99
CA PRO A 337 2.55 17.48 0.61
C PRO A 337 3.39 18.30 -0.38
N ASP A 338 3.81 17.65 -1.48
CA ASP A 338 4.64 18.26 -2.54
C ASP A 338 4.01 19.52 -3.17
N ALA A 339 2.68 19.59 -3.21
CA ALA A 339 1.92 20.74 -3.72
C ALA A 339 2.17 22.07 -2.97
N LEU A 340 2.83 22.06 -1.80
CA LEU A 340 3.14 23.27 -1.02
C LEU A 340 4.50 23.91 -1.34
N ARG A 341 5.25 23.40 -2.32
CA ARG A 341 6.54 24.00 -2.76
C ARG A 341 6.39 25.45 -3.28
N GLY A 342 5.18 25.86 -3.68
CA GLY A 342 4.92 27.22 -4.17
C GLY A 342 4.83 28.33 -3.12
N GLN A 343 4.80 28.03 -1.81
CA GLN A 343 4.50 29.06 -0.78
C GLN A 343 5.44 29.13 0.42
N VAL A 344 6.44 28.25 0.54
CA VAL A 344 7.45 28.36 1.61
C VAL A 344 8.82 28.61 0.99
N GLN A 345 9.03 29.84 0.51
CA GLN A 345 10.36 30.42 0.54
C GLN A 345 10.75 30.53 2.01
N ILE A 346 11.59 29.62 2.49
CA ILE A 346 12.33 29.82 3.74
C ILE A 346 13.26 31.00 3.47
N THR A 347 12.80 32.22 3.75
CA THR A 347 13.67 33.38 3.87
C THR A 347 14.59 33.14 5.06
N ALA A 348 15.84 32.79 4.75
CA ALA A 348 16.93 32.83 5.71
C ALA A 348 17.15 34.29 6.15
N HIS A 349 16.97 34.55 7.44
CA HIS A 349 17.57 35.67 8.16
C HIS A 349 18.11 35.16 9.49
#